data_AF-A0A3N0BZF6-F1
#
_entry.id   AF-A0A3N0BZF6-F1
#
_cell.length_a   1.000
_cell.length_b   1.000
_cell.length_c   1.000
_cell.angle_alpha   90.00
_cell.angle_beta   90.00
_cell.angle_gamma   90.00
#
_symmetry.space_group_name_H-M   'P 1'
#
loop_
_entity.id
_entity.type
_entity.pdbx_description
1 polymer ?
#
loop_
_entity_poly.entity_id
_entity_poly.type
_entity_poly.pdbx_seq_one_letter_code
_entity_poly.pdbx_strand_id
1 'polypeptide(L)'
;MKKLILYISLFSMIFTSCKKIIEVDTNNAEPQLVIEANITDRLSVQQIKISKSVSYDSKSIFPAVSGAAVTVTDSRGNNYVFTESQPGIYTLNMRGVVGVTYNMKVVAEGKTYTAISKMPTLVKLDSIGIISNSFFGNERKTIAAFLKDPVGVENFYHFNLYVNDVISDRIYVNNDRLTDGNSLRTQLFIRMMMMTTRIW
;
A
#
# COMPACT_ATOMS: atom_id res chain seq x y z
N MET A 1 1.50 48.78 -44.54
CA MET A 1 0.60 47.63 -44.78
C MET A 1 1.38 46.33 -45.07
N LYS A 2 2.29 46.28 -46.06
CA LYS A 2 3.09 45.06 -46.38
C LYS A 2 3.94 44.50 -45.21
N LYS A 3 4.57 45.36 -44.40
CA LYS A 3 5.34 44.94 -43.22
C LYS A 3 4.45 44.31 -42.12
N LEU A 4 3.22 44.78 -41.95
CA LEU A 4 2.28 44.26 -40.94
C LEU A 4 1.80 42.84 -41.29
N ILE A 5 1.56 42.57 -42.59
CA ILE A 5 1.18 41.24 -43.09
C ILE A 5 2.31 40.22 -42.85
N LEU A 6 3.57 40.65 -42.99
CA LEU A 6 4.74 39.80 -42.71
C LEU A 6 4.83 39.41 -41.22
N TYR A 7 4.60 40.36 -40.31
CA TYR A 7 4.61 40.08 -38.86
C TYR A 7 3.44 39.20 -38.43
N ILE A 8 2.24 39.37 -39.01
CA ILE A 8 1.09 38.51 -38.75
C ILE A 8 1.34 37.08 -39.25
N SER A 9 1.96 36.93 -40.42
CA SER A 9 2.33 35.62 -40.96
C SER A 9 3.38 34.90 -40.09
N LEU A 10 4.34 35.64 -39.53
CA LEU A 10 5.37 35.09 -38.64
C LEU A 10 4.78 34.70 -37.26
N PHE A 11 3.80 35.46 -36.77
CA PHE A 11 3.10 35.17 -35.50
C PHE A 11 2.12 33.98 -35.61
N SER A 12 1.66 33.63 -36.81
CA SER A 12 0.81 32.46 -37.05
C SER A 12 1.55 31.12 -36.86
N MET A 13 2.86 31.08 -37.13
CA MET A 13 3.68 29.87 -37.02
C MET A 13 3.88 29.38 -35.58
N ILE A 14 3.58 30.21 -34.56
CA ILE A 14 3.75 29.84 -33.15
C ILE A 14 2.58 28.97 -32.62
N PHE A 15 1.49 28.83 -33.39
CA PHE A 15 0.31 28.06 -33.00
C PHE A 15 0.29 26.62 -33.53
N THR A 16 1.34 26.17 -34.22
CA THR A 16 1.43 24.79 -34.72
C THR A 16 1.93 23.83 -33.64
N SER A 17 1.06 23.51 -32.67
CA SER A 17 1.34 22.43 -31.71
C SER A 17 1.02 21.08 -32.35
N CYS A 18 2.01 20.45 -32.97
CA CYS A 18 1.91 19.03 -33.32
C CYS A 18 1.88 18.20 -32.03
N LYS A 19 0.70 17.74 -31.64
CA LYS A 19 0.57 16.75 -30.56
C LYS A 19 0.97 15.39 -31.13
N LYS A 20 2.11 14.86 -30.69
CA LYS A 20 2.47 13.47 -30.93
C LYS A 20 1.55 12.61 -30.07
N ILE A 21 0.60 11.92 -30.71
CA ILE A 21 -0.23 10.92 -30.04
C ILE A 21 0.72 9.77 -29.67
N ILE A 22 0.83 9.50 -28.38
CA ILE A 22 1.49 8.30 -27.87
C ILE A 22 0.38 7.27 -27.72
N GLU A 23 0.23 6.40 -28.71
CA GLU A 23 -0.57 5.18 -28.54
C GLU A 23 0.27 4.23 -27.68
N VAL A 24 -0.11 4.10 -26.41
CA VAL A 24 0.44 3.08 -25.53
C VAL A 24 -0.32 1.80 -25.85
N ASP A 25 0.32 0.88 -26.56
CA ASP A 25 -0.20 -0.47 -26.75
C ASP A 25 -0.11 -1.23 -25.41
N THR A 26 -1.17 -1.10 -24.60
CA THR A 26 -1.32 -1.84 -23.35
C THR A 26 -1.90 -3.22 -23.66
N ASN A 27 -1.06 -4.10 -24.22
CA ASN A 27 -1.40 -5.53 -24.28
C ASN A 27 -1.78 -5.99 -22.86
N ASN A 28 -3.04 -6.35 -22.68
CA ASN A 28 -3.54 -6.82 -21.39
C ASN A 28 -2.78 -8.10 -21.00
N ALA A 29 -2.07 -8.04 -19.87
CA ALA A 29 -1.34 -9.19 -19.36
C ALA A 29 -2.33 -10.30 -18.96
N GLU A 30 -1.93 -11.56 -19.18
CA GLU A 30 -2.71 -12.70 -18.74
C GLU A 30 -2.92 -12.67 -17.20
N PRO A 31 -4.13 -12.99 -16.70
CA PRO A 31 -4.43 -13.00 -15.27
C PRO A 31 -3.43 -13.82 -14.45
N GLN A 32 -2.71 -13.15 -13.55
CA GLN A 32 -1.75 -13.77 -12.64
C GLN A 32 -2.39 -14.12 -11.31
N LEU A 33 -1.90 -15.18 -10.66
CA LEU A 33 -2.31 -15.52 -9.30
C LEU A 33 -1.78 -14.46 -8.32
N VAL A 34 -2.64 -13.98 -7.43
CA VAL A 34 -2.30 -13.06 -6.35
C VAL A 34 -2.60 -13.75 -5.03
N ILE A 35 -1.60 -13.84 -4.16
CA ILE A 35 -1.71 -14.44 -2.82
C ILE A 35 -1.39 -13.35 -1.80
N GLU A 36 -2.38 -13.02 -0.96
CA GLU A 36 -2.25 -12.05 0.12
C GLU A 36 -2.36 -12.79 1.45
N ALA A 37 -1.30 -12.78 2.26
CA ALA A 37 -1.26 -13.46 3.56
C ALA A 37 -0.87 -12.48 4.66
N ASN A 38 -1.71 -12.38 5.70
CA ASN A 38 -1.41 -11.56 6.87
C ASN A 38 -1.55 -12.41 8.14
N ILE A 39 -0.43 -12.62 8.84
CA ILE A 39 -0.37 -13.33 10.12
C ILE A 39 0.03 -12.33 11.19
N THR A 40 -0.81 -12.19 12.21
CA THR A 40 -0.61 -11.26 13.33
C THR A 40 -0.20 -11.99 14.61
N ASP A 41 0.33 -11.25 15.57
CA ASP A 41 0.68 -11.74 16.91
C ASP A 41 -0.54 -11.83 17.87
N ARG A 42 -1.75 -11.64 17.33
CA ARG A 42 -3.01 -11.77 18.06
C ARG A 42 -3.58 -13.17 17.89
N LEU A 43 -4.19 -13.72 18.94
CA LEU A 43 -4.93 -14.98 18.82
C LEU A 43 -6.28 -14.68 18.18
N SER A 44 -6.38 -14.94 16.88
CA SER A 44 -7.56 -14.69 16.08
C SER A 44 -7.58 -15.57 14.84
N VAL A 45 -8.70 -15.54 14.12
CA VAL A 45 -8.79 -16.09 12.76
C VAL A 45 -7.86 -15.25 11.86
N GLN A 46 -6.77 -15.86 11.41
CA GLN A 46 -5.89 -15.29 10.39
C GLN A 46 -6.43 -15.66 9.01
N GLN A 47 -6.12 -14.84 8.01
CA GLN A 47 -6.68 -14.97 6.67
C GLN A 47 -5.59 -14.94 5.60
N ILE A 48 -5.72 -15.83 4.63
CA ILE A 48 -4.96 -15.85 3.38
C ILE A 48 -5.98 -15.74 2.24
N LYS A 49 -5.82 -14.76 1.36
CA LYS A 49 -6.67 -14.53 0.21
C LYS A 49 -5.94 -14.91 -1.06
N ILE A 50 -6.61 -15.65 -1.94
CA ILE A 50 -6.09 -16.06 -3.24
C ILE A 50 -7.05 -15.61 -4.32
N SER A 51 -6.54 -14.84 -5.27
CA SER A 51 -7.32 -14.26 -6.36
C SER A 51 -6.52 -14.24 -7.67
N LYS A 52 -7.15 -13.75 -8.74
CA LYS A 52 -6.51 -13.42 -10.01
C LYS A 52 -6.43 -11.91 -10.20
N SER A 53 -5.33 -11.44 -10.78
CA SER A 53 -5.24 -10.07 -11.29
C SER A 53 -6.21 -9.87 -12.46
N VAL A 54 -6.62 -8.63 -12.66
CA VAL A 54 -7.49 -8.23 -13.78
C VAL A 54 -6.81 -7.12 -14.59
N SER A 55 -7.29 -6.89 -15.80
CA SER A 55 -6.79 -5.82 -16.69
C SER A 55 -6.87 -4.44 -16.03
N TYR A 56 -5.96 -3.54 -16.40
CA TYR A 56 -5.87 -2.22 -15.78
C TYR A 56 -7.10 -1.34 -16.04
N ASP A 57 -7.83 -1.58 -17.12
CA ASP A 57 -9.04 -0.89 -17.55
C ASP A 57 -10.34 -1.51 -16.99
N SER A 58 -10.22 -2.66 -16.32
CA SER A 58 -11.35 -3.37 -15.73
C SER A 58 -11.75 -2.80 -14.37
N LYS A 59 -12.96 -3.14 -13.92
CA LYS A 59 -13.40 -2.85 -12.56
C LYS A 59 -12.51 -3.60 -11.56
N SER A 60 -12.25 -3.00 -10.39
CA SER A 60 -11.44 -3.59 -9.30
C SER A 60 -12.13 -4.76 -8.57
N ILE A 61 -12.65 -5.72 -9.33
CA ILE A 61 -13.28 -6.96 -8.85
C ILE A 61 -12.33 -8.09 -9.25
N PHE A 62 -11.60 -8.63 -8.28
CA PHE A 62 -10.58 -9.66 -8.51
C PHE A 62 -11.21 -11.06 -8.35
N PRO A 63 -11.19 -11.92 -9.39
CA PRO A 63 -11.75 -13.27 -9.29
C PRO A 63 -11.09 -14.09 -8.19
N ALA A 64 -11.88 -14.78 -7.37
CA ALA A 64 -11.38 -15.67 -6.33
C ALA A 64 -10.83 -16.98 -6.91
N VAL A 65 -9.83 -17.57 -6.24
CA VAL A 65 -9.28 -18.88 -6.60
C VAL A 65 -9.52 -19.88 -5.46
N SER A 66 -10.42 -20.83 -5.72
CA SER A 66 -10.85 -21.87 -4.78
C SER A 66 -10.09 -23.17 -4.93
N GLY A 67 -10.16 -24.02 -3.90
CA GLY A 67 -9.61 -25.38 -3.93
C GLY A 67 -8.08 -25.44 -3.86
N ALA A 68 -7.41 -24.39 -3.42
CA ALA A 68 -5.97 -24.40 -3.19
C ALA A 68 -5.61 -25.14 -1.89
N ALA A 69 -4.45 -25.81 -1.88
CA ALA A 69 -3.87 -26.33 -0.66
C ALA A 69 -2.92 -25.28 -0.05
N VAL A 70 -3.26 -24.77 1.14
CA VAL A 70 -2.52 -23.70 1.81
C VAL A 70 -1.92 -24.22 3.10
N THR A 71 -0.59 -24.16 3.21
CA THR A 71 0.14 -24.63 4.38
C THR A 71 1.18 -23.59 4.78
N VAL A 72 1.26 -23.28 6.07
CA VAL A 72 2.30 -22.43 6.66
C VAL A 72 3.06 -23.26 7.68
N THR A 73 4.37 -23.29 7.59
CA THR A 73 5.25 -23.90 8.58
C THR A 73 6.07 -22.83 9.28
N ASP A 74 6.40 -23.02 10.54
CA ASP A 74 7.26 -22.10 11.26
C ASP A 74 8.66 -22.67 11.53
N SER A 75 9.61 -21.79 11.88
CA SER A 75 10.98 -22.18 12.20
C SER A 75 11.12 -23.01 13.49
N ARG A 76 10.03 -23.25 14.22
CA ARG A 76 9.97 -24.11 15.41
C ARG A 76 9.42 -25.51 15.09
N GLY A 77 9.06 -25.76 13.83
CA GLY A 77 8.54 -27.05 13.37
C GLY A 77 7.02 -27.18 13.47
N ASN A 78 6.29 -26.11 13.80
CA ASN A 78 4.83 -26.15 13.78
C ASN A 78 4.31 -26.11 12.34
N ASN A 79 3.20 -26.80 12.10
CA ASN A 79 2.54 -26.85 10.80
C ASN A 79 1.09 -26.34 10.92
N TYR A 80 0.73 -25.39 10.06
CA TYR A 80 -0.54 -24.67 10.05
C TYR A 80 -1.21 -24.89 8.70
N VAL A 81 -2.30 -25.66 8.68
CA VAL A 81 -3.07 -25.93 7.46
C VAL A 81 -4.28 -25.01 7.45
N PHE A 82 -4.37 -24.13 6.46
CA PHE A 82 -5.49 -23.21 6.30
C PHE A 82 -6.59 -23.85 5.47
N THR A 83 -7.83 -23.66 5.89
CA THR A 83 -9.01 -24.22 5.23
C THR A 83 -9.80 -23.12 4.52
N GLU A 84 -10.31 -23.40 3.33
CA GLU A 84 -11.15 -22.46 2.60
C GLU A 84 -12.49 -22.26 3.35
N SER A 85 -12.80 -21.01 3.71
CA SER A 85 -14.05 -20.64 4.40
C SER A 85 -15.05 -19.94 3.47
N GLN A 86 -14.55 -19.25 2.45
CA GLN A 86 -15.32 -18.67 1.35
C GLN A 86 -14.45 -18.76 0.08
N PRO A 87 -15.02 -18.62 -1.13
CA PRO A 87 -14.24 -18.67 -2.36
C PRO A 87 -13.00 -17.76 -2.31
N GLY A 88 -11.81 -18.37 -2.41
CA GLY A 88 -10.53 -17.67 -2.37
C GLY A 88 -10.10 -17.16 -1.00
N ILE A 89 -10.80 -17.49 0.09
CA ILE A 89 -10.50 -17.06 1.46
C ILE A 89 -10.20 -18.29 2.32
N TYR A 90 -8.94 -18.40 2.75
CA TYR A 90 -8.44 -19.50 3.57
C TYR A 90 -8.13 -18.99 4.97
N THR A 91 -8.62 -19.68 5.99
CA THR A 91 -8.54 -19.22 7.37
C THR A 91 -8.01 -20.29 8.32
N LEU A 92 -7.42 -19.82 9.41
CA LEU A 92 -7.01 -20.65 10.54
C LEU A 92 -6.99 -19.80 11.82
N ASN A 93 -7.50 -20.34 12.93
CA ASN A 93 -7.36 -19.70 14.23
C ASN A 93 -5.95 -19.96 14.79
N MET A 94 -5.10 -18.93 14.80
CA MET A 94 -3.73 -19.04 15.27
C MET A 94 -3.21 -17.70 15.79
N ARG A 95 -2.08 -17.75 16.48
CA ARG A 95 -1.32 -16.59 16.93
C ARG A 95 0.10 -16.69 16.39
N GLY A 96 0.56 -15.68 15.66
CA GLY A 96 1.96 -15.58 15.28
C GLY A 96 2.85 -15.20 16.46
N VAL A 97 4.14 -15.49 16.36
CA VAL A 97 5.11 -15.25 17.44
C VAL A 97 6.25 -14.39 16.92
N VAL A 98 6.53 -13.30 17.63
CA VAL A 98 7.63 -12.38 17.33
C VAL A 98 8.95 -13.12 17.19
N GLY A 99 9.69 -12.79 16.13
CA GLY A 99 10.99 -13.39 15.81
C GLY A 99 10.93 -14.76 15.15
N VAL A 100 9.75 -15.38 15.04
CA VAL A 100 9.56 -16.65 14.31
C VAL A 100 9.45 -16.39 12.81
N THR A 101 10.10 -17.27 12.04
CA THR A 101 10.02 -17.25 10.57
C THR A 101 8.96 -18.22 10.10
N TYR A 102 8.05 -17.74 9.26
CA TYR A 102 6.96 -18.50 8.65
C TYR A 102 7.27 -18.74 7.17
N ASN A 103 7.14 -19.99 6.74
CA ASN A 103 7.27 -20.43 5.36
C ASN A 103 5.89 -20.87 4.87
N MET A 104 5.32 -20.12 3.94
CA MET A 104 4.05 -20.45 3.30
C MET A 104 4.29 -21.24 2.02
N LYS A 105 3.47 -22.27 1.80
CA LYS A 105 3.35 -23.02 0.56
C LYS A 105 1.89 -23.04 0.13
N VAL A 106 1.64 -22.63 -1.11
CA VAL A 106 0.31 -22.67 -1.74
C VAL A 106 0.39 -23.51 -3.00
N VAL A 107 -0.48 -24.51 -3.12
CA VAL A 107 -0.67 -25.27 -4.36
C VAL A 107 -2.02 -24.91 -4.95
N ALA A 108 -2.04 -24.27 -6.11
CA ALA A 108 -3.26 -23.84 -6.80
C ALA A 108 -3.07 -24.02 -8.30
N GLU A 109 -4.10 -24.50 -9.01
CA GLU A 109 -4.08 -24.66 -10.48
C GLU A 109 -2.86 -25.43 -11.01
N GLY A 110 -2.41 -26.45 -10.27
CA GLY A 110 -1.24 -27.27 -10.64
C GLY A 110 0.12 -26.58 -10.44
N LYS A 111 0.17 -25.36 -9.91
CA LYS A 111 1.39 -24.62 -9.61
C LYS A 111 1.64 -24.53 -8.11
N THR A 112 2.91 -24.49 -7.71
CA THR A 112 3.33 -24.30 -6.31
C THR A 112 3.95 -22.92 -6.13
N TYR A 113 3.49 -22.19 -5.13
CA TYR A 113 3.99 -20.88 -4.72
C TYR A 113 4.55 -20.98 -3.32
N THR A 114 5.64 -20.25 -3.06
CA THR A 114 6.26 -20.21 -1.73
C THR A 114 6.56 -18.78 -1.32
N ALA A 115 6.47 -18.50 -0.03
CA ALA A 115 6.84 -17.22 0.56
C ALA A 115 7.45 -17.45 1.93
N ILE A 116 8.37 -16.57 2.33
CA ILE A 116 9.00 -16.58 3.65
C ILE A 116 8.85 -15.19 4.28
N SER A 117 8.47 -15.15 5.55
CA SER A 117 8.37 -13.90 6.30
C SER A 117 8.68 -14.14 7.77
N LYS A 118 9.44 -13.24 8.37
CA LYS A 118 9.74 -13.26 9.80
C LYS A 118 8.84 -12.27 10.51
N MET A 119 8.18 -12.69 11.59
CA MET A 119 7.34 -11.79 12.37
C MET A 119 8.23 -10.72 13.03
N PRO A 120 8.06 -9.43 12.68
CA PRO A 120 8.90 -8.37 13.21
C PRO A 120 8.62 -8.14 14.68
N THR A 121 9.56 -7.49 15.36
CA THR A 121 9.35 -6.98 16.72
C THR A 121 8.39 -5.80 16.67
N LEU A 122 7.48 -5.72 17.63
CA LEU A 122 6.58 -4.57 17.74
C LEU A 122 7.36 -3.31 18.10
N VAL A 123 7.38 -2.33 17.20
CA VAL A 123 7.81 -0.96 17.48
C VAL A 123 6.60 -0.18 17.95
N LYS A 124 6.63 0.28 19.20
CA LYS A 124 5.51 1.04 19.77
C LYS A 124 5.49 2.45 19.22
N LEU A 125 4.27 2.94 18.97
CA LEU A 125 4.05 4.36 18.74
C LEU A 125 4.16 5.10 20.09
N ASP A 126 5.02 6.12 20.16
CA ASP A 126 5.24 6.88 21.39
C ASP A 126 4.13 7.90 21.61
N SER A 127 3.79 8.67 20.57
CA SER A 127 2.74 9.68 20.63
C SER A 127 2.25 10.08 19.24
N ILE A 128 1.11 10.78 19.22
CA ILE A 128 0.55 11.44 18.04
C ILE A 128 0.40 12.92 18.39
N GLY A 129 0.77 13.79 17.46
CA GLY A 129 0.66 15.24 17.64
C GLY A 129 0.13 15.96 16.40
N ILE A 130 -0.20 17.24 16.58
CA ILE A 130 -0.54 18.16 15.49
C ILE A 130 0.62 19.14 15.33
N ILE A 131 1.16 19.25 14.12
CA ILE A 131 2.23 20.17 13.76
C ILE A 131 1.67 21.24 12.84
N SER A 132 1.86 22.50 13.22
CA SER A 132 1.59 23.66 12.39
C SER A 132 2.79 23.97 11.51
N ASN A 133 2.62 23.84 10.19
CA ASN A 133 3.61 24.24 9.20
C ASN A 133 3.14 25.54 8.54
N SER A 134 3.95 26.59 8.60
CA SER A 134 3.69 27.83 7.85
C SER A 134 4.34 27.74 6.47
N PHE A 135 3.55 27.89 5.42
CA PHE A 135 4.05 27.93 4.04
C PHE A 135 3.44 29.14 3.33
N PHE A 136 4.29 30.06 2.87
CA PHE A 136 3.86 31.32 2.25
C PHE A 136 2.81 32.10 3.07
N GLY A 137 3.02 32.21 4.39
CA GLY A 137 2.11 32.93 5.29
C GLY A 137 0.81 32.21 5.63
N ASN A 138 0.53 31.04 5.03
CA ASN A 138 -0.61 30.21 5.38
C ASN A 138 -0.18 29.11 6.35
N GLU A 139 -0.85 29.03 7.50
CA GLU A 139 -0.66 27.95 8.45
C GLU A 139 -1.43 26.70 8.00
N ARG A 140 -0.73 25.56 7.93
CA ARG A 140 -1.33 24.24 7.68
C ARG A 140 -1.01 23.30 8.82
N LYS A 141 -2.05 22.76 9.44
CA LYS A 141 -1.92 21.72 10.46
C LYS A 141 -1.78 20.35 9.82
N THR A 142 -0.86 19.55 10.34
CA THR A 142 -0.56 18.18 9.90
C THR A 142 -0.50 17.27 11.11
N ILE A 143 -0.84 15.99 10.94
CA ILE A 143 -0.68 15.01 12.01
C ILE A 143 0.75 14.49 11.96
N ALA A 144 1.34 14.20 13.11
CA ALA A 144 2.65 13.55 13.21
C ALA A 144 2.59 12.34 14.14
N ALA A 145 3.19 11.25 13.67
CA ALA A 145 3.45 10.05 14.44
C ALA A 145 4.90 10.09 14.96
N PHE A 146 5.06 9.84 16.26
CA PHE A 146 6.37 9.77 16.92
C PHE A 146 6.63 8.34 17.38
N LEU A 147 7.80 7.82 17.08
CA LEU A 147 8.24 6.50 17.55
C LEU A 147 9.77 6.47 17.69
N LYS A 148 10.26 5.50 18.44
CA LYS A 148 11.69 5.19 18.55
C LYS A 148 12.04 3.96 17.72
N ASP A 149 12.86 4.17 16.69
CA ASP A 149 13.37 3.08 15.87
C ASP A 149 14.46 2.29 16.64
N PRO A 150 14.40 0.94 16.67
CA PRO A 150 15.37 0.11 17.36
C PRO A 150 16.67 -0.02 16.56
N VAL A 151 17.80 0.25 17.21
CA VAL A 151 19.13 0.23 16.57
C VAL A 151 19.49 -1.15 16.00
N GLY A 152 20.01 -1.15 14.76
CA GLY A 152 20.56 -2.33 14.10
C GLY A 152 19.51 -3.34 13.62
N VAL A 153 18.24 -2.95 13.54
CA VAL A 153 17.15 -3.80 13.03
C VAL A 153 16.56 -3.10 11.82
N GLU A 154 16.61 -3.74 10.65
CA GLU A 154 15.97 -3.21 9.45
C GLU A 154 14.44 -3.19 9.61
N ASN A 155 13.86 -2.00 9.55
CA ASN A 155 12.42 -1.75 9.69
C ASN A 155 11.84 -0.96 8.52
N PHE A 156 10.61 -1.35 8.19
CA PHE A 156 9.74 -0.62 7.27
C PHE A 156 8.46 -0.25 8.03
N TYR A 157 8.09 1.02 7.97
CA TYR A 157 6.95 1.54 8.69
C TYR A 157 5.83 1.87 7.72
N HIS A 158 4.64 1.32 7.97
CA HIS A 158 3.41 1.67 7.29
C HIS A 158 2.41 2.23 8.31
N PHE A 159 1.94 3.45 8.10
CA PHE A 159 0.98 4.11 8.99
C PHE A 159 -0.40 4.18 8.35
N ASN A 160 -1.40 3.64 9.04
CA ASN A 160 -2.80 3.86 8.70
C ASN A 160 -3.34 5.03 9.52
N LEU A 161 -3.73 6.12 8.84
CA LEU A 161 -4.33 7.27 9.49
C LEU A 161 -5.85 7.21 9.39
N TYR A 162 -6.53 7.30 10.53
CA TYR A 162 -7.98 7.45 10.62
C TYR A 162 -8.33 8.82 11.20
N VAL A 163 -9.26 9.52 10.56
CA VAL A 163 -9.82 10.80 11.04
C VAL A 163 -11.32 10.64 11.14
N ASN A 164 -11.87 10.69 12.37
CA ASN A 164 -13.29 10.40 12.63
C ASN A 164 -13.74 9.08 12.00
N ASP A 165 -12.99 8.01 12.26
CA ASP A 165 -13.21 6.65 11.75
C ASP A 165 -13.10 6.48 10.22
N VAL A 166 -12.77 7.53 9.49
CA VAL A 166 -12.50 7.48 8.04
C VAL A 166 -11.00 7.33 7.81
N ILE A 167 -10.62 6.25 7.11
CA ILE A 167 -9.22 6.03 6.73
C ILE A 167 -8.79 7.03 5.64
N SER A 168 -7.58 7.57 5.77
CA SER A 168 -6.96 8.39 4.73
C SER A 168 -6.68 7.53 3.49
N ASP A 169 -6.96 8.09 2.31
CA ASP A 169 -6.63 7.51 1.00
C ASP A 169 -5.14 7.57 0.64
N ARG A 170 -4.31 8.12 1.53
CA ARG A 170 -2.88 8.28 1.34
C ARG A 170 -2.11 7.12 1.96
N ILE A 171 -1.06 6.70 1.26
CA ILE A 171 -0.14 5.67 1.71
C ILE A 171 1.03 6.36 2.42
N TYR A 172 1.25 6.00 3.68
CA TYR A 172 2.34 6.54 4.50
C TYR A 172 3.33 5.43 4.80
N VAL A 173 4.37 5.31 3.98
CA VAL A 173 5.43 4.31 4.12
C VAL A 173 6.80 4.95 4.27
N ASN A 174 7.63 4.42 5.16
CA ASN A 174 9.01 4.83 5.36
C ASN A 174 9.92 3.61 5.53
N ASN A 175 11.19 3.74 5.12
CA ASN A 175 12.25 2.81 5.47
C ASN A 175 13.22 3.50 6.44
N ASP A 176 13.86 2.72 7.30
CA ASP A 176 14.77 3.23 8.33
C ASP A 176 16.23 3.33 7.90
N ARG A 177 16.54 3.03 6.63
CA ARG A 177 17.92 2.98 6.09
C ARG A 177 18.80 4.18 6.46
N LEU A 178 18.21 5.38 6.59
CA LEU A 178 18.91 6.63 6.97
C LEU A 178 18.55 7.13 8.38
N THR A 179 17.76 6.36 9.12
CA THR A 179 17.21 6.73 10.42
C THR A 179 17.30 5.62 11.47
N ASP A 180 18.12 4.60 11.25
CA ASP A 180 18.36 3.49 12.18
C ASP A 180 18.70 3.99 13.59
N GLY A 181 17.98 3.51 14.60
CA GLY A 181 18.13 3.90 16.00
C GLY A 181 17.61 5.29 16.36
N ASN A 182 17.09 6.08 15.41
CA ASN A 182 16.66 7.46 15.65
C ASN A 182 15.24 7.56 16.22
N SER A 183 14.96 8.68 16.88
CA SER A 183 13.59 9.06 17.18
C SER A 183 12.96 9.64 15.91
N LEU A 184 11.92 8.97 15.40
CA LEU A 184 11.26 9.35 14.16
C LEU A 184 10.11 10.32 14.41
N ARG A 185 9.95 11.26 13.47
CA ARG A 185 8.79 12.15 13.37
C ARG A 185 8.23 12.04 11.96
N THR A 186 7.21 11.20 11.79
CA THR A 186 6.56 10.99 10.49
C THR A 186 5.36 11.92 10.36
N GLN A 187 5.43 12.90 9.46
CA GLN A 187 4.29 13.76 9.15
C GLN A 187 3.31 13.06 8.20
N LEU A 188 2.06 12.94 8.64
CA LEU A 188 0.94 12.35 7.93
C LEU A 188 0.06 13.48 7.38
N PHE A 189 0.31 13.85 6.13
CA PHE A 189 -0.39 14.94 5.46
C PHE A 189 -1.81 14.54 5.07
N ILE A 190 -2.81 15.12 5.73
CA ILE A 190 -4.20 14.96 5.33
C ILE A 190 -4.51 15.90 4.16
N ARG A 191 -5.24 15.40 3.15
CA ARG A 191 -5.94 16.30 2.23
C ARG A 191 -7.07 16.93 3.04
N MET A 192 -6.89 18.18 3.49
CA MET A 192 -7.99 18.93 4.06
C MET A 192 -9.02 19.05 2.93
N MET A 193 -10.05 18.20 2.97
CA MET A 193 -11.23 18.43 2.17
C MET A 193 -11.68 19.81 2.62
N MET A 194 -11.64 20.81 1.73
CA MET A 194 -12.35 22.04 2.00
C MET A 194 -13.77 21.58 2.33
N MET A 195 -14.14 21.62 3.60
CA MET A 195 -15.53 21.71 3.96
C MET A 195 -15.97 23.05 3.35
N THR A 196 -16.36 23.03 2.09
CA THR A 196 -17.33 23.99 1.60
C THR A 196 -18.59 23.66 2.40
N THR A 197 -18.72 24.26 3.57
CA THR A 197 -20.01 24.48 4.19
C THR A 197 -20.83 25.26 3.18
N ARG A 198 -21.55 24.54 2.31
CA ARG A 198 -22.76 25.09 1.71
C ARG A 198 -23.74 25.21 2.86
N ILE A 199 -23.73 26.38 3.46
CA ILE A 199 -24.84 26.87 4.26
C ILE A 199 -25.99 26.98 3.26
N TRP A 200 -26.99 26.11 3.39
CA TRP A 200 -28.32 26.35 2.85
C TRP A 200 -29.07 27.23 3.84
#